data_AF-A0A6T6CK98-F1
#
_entry.id   AF-A0A6T6CK98-F1
#
_cell.length_a   1.000
_cell.length_b   1.000
_cell.length_c   1.000
_cell.angle_alpha   90.00
_cell.angle_beta   90.00
_cell.angle_gamma   90.00
#
_symmetry.space_group_name_H-M   'P 1'
#
loop_
_entity.id
_entity.type
_entity.pdbx_description
1 polymer ?
#
loop_
_entity_poly.entity_id
_entity_poly.type
_entity_poly.pdbx_seq_one_letter_code
_entity_poly.pdbx_strand_id
1 'polypeptide(L)'
;MKRDASFCASGSESGECFLWRCPYAQQTDEGQEGFHIPDEFNMREEYAAPQNVGFLEEYSGVQGSRSVGEEIPLEDIDESEPHNTAEDPNKVWEAISQNQFPEEVEGPLVQKQSDIVRSEPDSDTTRNDDLEVLAESLEAARVAIENLEAIVASKDEEIDSLASQVAILQHDREDPGSGIQGELELVQQAIEEAKEEIEEKDATIASLGSELDILREVSAVRGRELARKEELLAIYSDSKALIEQKDAELDLMRQSLEELKSKCSELEEIRESQGREITHLSEQTTGFQALQRVKEELERELASFRERESTLQVSLDESMSSKEATLKEKLLLEDQLKETEARFISELSHAQKQIAEMETAKQVEAREILSLESMAQGKDGEIAQLRQTMEELERRLLELEQDKEYNLEEIGSLTEELQILKDQNSAAKEEIDVMEHRAKALQSSLGESQSRLLELECVLQAKVERIDALESVGEDKDADLNDLRHRQKEMVSQNLELGEALEQHRNEVNSLQDELSHSRVELSELEAVLLASNTQLDSTVGNRS
;
A
#
# COMPACT_ATOMS: atom_id res chain seq x y z
N MET A 1 23.25 -47.16 -25.39
CA MET A 1 23.63 -48.15 -24.35
C MET A 1 23.18 -47.56 -23.03
N LYS A 2 22.38 -48.19 -22.16
CA LYS A 2 21.67 -49.50 -22.14
C LYS A 2 20.16 -49.16 -21.89
N ARG A 3 19.08 -49.90 -22.22
CA ARG A 3 18.74 -51.35 -22.10
C ARG A 3 18.85 -51.83 -20.63
N ASP A 4 17.87 -52.46 -19.98
CA ASP A 4 16.76 -53.35 -20.40
C ASP A 4 15.42 -52.93 -19.71
N ALA A 5 14.18 -53.34 -20.06
CA ALA A 5 13.58 -54.34 -20.97
C ALA A 5 13.28 -55.75 -20.39
N SER A 6 12.07 -55.97 -19.83
CA SER A 6 11.25 -57.22 -19.86
C SER A 6 10.07 -57.17 -18.84
N PHE A 7 9.08 -58.08 -18.80
CA PHE A 7 8.14 -58.57 -19.84
C PHE A 7 6.94 -59.30 -19.15
N CYS A 8 6.02 -59.90 -19.93
CA CYS A 8 4.83 -60.69 -19.53
C CYS A 8 3.64 -59.85 -18.98
N ALA A 9 2.37 -59.94 -19.43
CA ALA A 9 1.59 -60.98 -20.15
C ALA A 9 1.21 -62.21 -19.28
N SER A 10 0.05 -62.87 -19.38
CA SER A 10 -1.08 -62.79 -20.36
C SER A 10 -2.36 -63.48 -19.84
N GLY A 11 -3.54 -63.12 -20.39
CA GLY A 11 -4.78 -63.93 -20.34
C GLY A 11 -5.79 -63.58 -19.23
N SER A 12 -7.06 -64.00 -19.30
CA SER A 12 -7.79 -64.65 -20.42
C SER A 12 -9.33 -64.74 -20.21
N GLU A 13 -10.09 -64.42 -21.27
CA GLU A 13 -11.34 -65.09 -21.70
C GLU A 13 -12.68 -64.91 -20.93
N SER A 14 -13.77 -65.19 -21.68
CA SER A 14 -15.22 -65.09 -21.36
C SER A 14 -15.76 -63.67 -21.04
N GLY A 15 -16.79 -63.14 -21.70
CA GLY A 15 -17.41 -63.50 -22.99
C GLY A 15 -18.89 -63.88 -22.93
N GLU A 16 -19.76 -62.99 -23.37
CA GLU A 16 -21.15 -63.29 -23.79
C GLU A 16 -21.61 -62.28 -24.86
N CYS A 17 -22.71 -62.56 -25.57
CA CYS A 17 -23.07 -61.90 -26.84
C CYS A 17 -24.52 -61.37 -26.87
N PHE A 18 -24.89 -60.78 -28.04
CA PHE A 18 -26.17 -60.16 -28.45
C PHE A 18 -26.27 -58.64 -28.16
N LEU A 19 -26.19 -57.72 -29.16
CA LEU A 19 -27.08 -57.47 -30.34
C LEU A 19 -28.44 -56.87 -29.90
N TRP A 20 -28.90 -55.67 -30.31
CA TRP A 20 -28.78 -54.93 -31.60
C TRP A 20 -28.67 -53.38 -31.48
N ARG A 21 -28.09 -52.76 -32.52
CA ARG A 21 -28.32 -51.39 -33.10
C ARG A 21 -28.11 -50.08 -32.30
N CYS A 22 -27.08 -49.34 -32.75
CA CYS A 22 -27.01 -47.87 -32.91
C CYS A 22 -27.82 -47.41 -34.18
N PRO A 23 -27.88 -46.13 -34.65
CA PRO A 23 -27.03 -44.96 -34.34
C PRO A 23 -27.73 -43.57 -34.18
N TYR A 24 -26.89 -42.51 -34.04
CA TYR A 24 -27.16 -41.04 -34.06
C TYR A 24 -27.72 -40.41 -32.76
N ALA A 25 -27.23 -39.24 -32.28
CA ALA A 25 -26.10 -38.40 -32.74
C ALA A 25 -25.43 -37.56 -31.62
N GLN A 26 -24.11 -37.35 -31.80
CA GLN A 26 -23.21 -36.29 -31.31
C GLN A 26 -23.55 -35.40 -30.08
N GLN A 27 -22.82 -35.68 -29.01
CA GLN A 27 -22.31 -34.83 -27.90
C GLN A 27 -21.06 -35.59 -27.37
N THR A 28 -19.96 -35.04 -26.83
CA THR A 28 -19.51 -33.72 -26.31
C THR A 28 -18.01 -33.49 -26.68
N ASP A 29 -17.50 -32.27 -26.93
CA ASP A 29 -16.81 -31.26 -26.06
C ASP A 29 -15.24 -31.26 -26.08
N GLU A 30 -14.68 -30.14 -25.59
CA GLU A 30 -13.32 -29.88 -25.06
C GLU A 30 -12.08 -29.66 -25.99
N GLY A 31 -11.16 -28.82 -25.49
CA GLY A 31 -9.88 -28.39 -26.11
C GLY A 31 -9.89 -26.92 -26.57
N GLN A 32 -9.83 -25.92 -25.69
CA GLN A 32 -8.64 -25.31 -25.03
C GLN A 32 -7.79 -24.36 -25.93
N GLU A 33 -6.99 -23.50 -25.27
CA GLU A 33 -6.29 -22.29 -25.76
C GLU A 33 -7.19 -21.05 -25.98
N GLY A 34 -6.82 -19.84 -25.56
CA GLY A 34 -5.68 -19.43 -24.72
C GLY A 34 -5.61 -17.89 -24.58
N PHE A 35 -5.92 -17.34 -23.41
CA PHE A 35 -5.93 -15.88 -23.21
C PHE A 35 -4.52 -15.32 -22.99
N HIS A 36 -4.17 -14.30 -23.79
CA HIS A 36 -3.00 -13.45 -23.56
C HIS A 36 -3.43 -11.99 -23.49
N ILE A 37 -3.05 -11.31 -22.41
CA ILE A 37 -3.07 -9.86 -22.25
C ILE A 37 -1.65 -9.43 -21.87
N PRO A 38 -1.17 -8.30 -22.42
CA PRO A 38 -0.29 -7.41 -21.67
C PRO A 38 -0.88 -5.99 -21.62
N ASP A 39 -0.94 -5.41 -20.42
CA ASP A 39 -1.21 -3.98 -20.25
C ASP A 39 0.04 -3.15 -20.54
N GLU A 40 -0.09 -2.14 -21.38
CA GLU A 40 0.79 -0.96 -21.37
C GLU A 40 -0.06 0.31 -21.44
N PHE A 41 -0.17 1.06 -20.34
CA PHE A 41 -0.21 2.52 -20.41
C PHE A 41 0.29 3.12 -19.09
N ASN A 42 1.01 4.24 -19.19
CA ASN A 42 1.84 4.75 -18.09
C ASN A 42 1.73 6.27 -17.95
N MET A 43 1.74 6.76 -16.70
CA MET A 43 1.84 8.17 -16.25
C MET A 43 0.98 9.25 -16.94
N ARG A 44 0.23 10.00 -16.11
CA ARG A 44 0.71 11.34 -15.67
C ARG A 44 -0.11 11.94 -14.52
N GLU A 45 0.57 12.78 -13.74
CA GLU A 45 -0.01 13.72 -12.78
C GLU A 45 -0.41 15.01 -13.51
N GLU A 46 -1.38 15.77 -12.98
CA GLU A 46 -1.28 17.24 -12.95
C GLU A 46 -2.21 17.88 -11.90
N TYR A 47 -1.75 18.94 -11.24
CA TYR A 47 -2.49 19.74 -10.27
C TYR A 47 -3.10 20.99 -10.95
N ALA A 48 -4.38 21.30 -10.68
CA ALA A 48 -4.95 22.62 -10.95
C ALA A 48 -6.05 22.99 -9.93
N ALA A 49 -6.19 24.27 -9.64
CA ALA A 49 -7.11 24.81 -8.62
C ALA A 49 -8.37 25.45 -9.25
N PRO A 50 -9.49 25.53 -8.51
CA PRO A 50 -10.65 26.32 -8.93
C PRO A 50 -10.42 27.82 -8.70
N GLN A 51 -10.92 28.66 -9.61
CA GLN A 51 -11.03 30.11 -9.44
C GLN A 51 -12.51 30.56 -9.50
N ASN A 52 -12.78 31.74 -8.94
CA ASN A 52 -13.97 32.57 -9.20
C ASN A 52 -14.01 32.97 -10.72
N VAL A 53 -15.08 33.52 -11.32
CA VAL A 53 -16.00 34.55 -10.79
C VAL A 53 -17.35 34.57 -11.55
N GLY A 54 -18.46 34.75 -10.82
CA GLY A 54 -19.60 35.64 -11.16
C GLY A 54 -20.49 35.35 -12.40
N PHE A 55 -21.54 36.15 -12.68
CA PHE A 55 -22.35 37.09 -11.87
C PHE A 55 -23.67 37.44 -12.65
N LEU A 56 -24.56 38.28 -12.07
CA LEU A 56 -25.79 38.91 -12.65
C LEU A 56 -27.03 37.96 -12.73
N GLU A 57 -28.16 38.18 -12.02
CA GLU A 57 -29.27 39.19 -12.13
C GLU A 57 -30.52 38.58 -12.84
N GLU A 58 -31.80 38.96 -12.64
CA GLU A 58 -32.47 40.05 -11.89
C GLU A 58 -33.97 39.71 -11.57
N TYR A 59 -34.58 40.33 -10.54
CA TYR A 59 -36.04 40.62 -10.31
C TYR A 59 -37.15 39.51 -10.41
N SER A 60 -38.37 39.59 -9.81
CA SER A 60 -39.03 40.55 -8.86
C SER A 60 -40.32 39.97 -8.20
N GLY A 61 -40.64 40.40 -6.96
CA GLY A 61 -42.02 40.62 -6.43
C GLY A 61 -42.92 39.39 -6.09
N VAL A 62 -44.05 39.49 -5.37
CA VAL A 62 -44.72 40.53 -4.53
C VAL A 62 -45.74 39.83 -3.58
N GLN A 63 -46.06 40.43 -2.41
CA GLN A 63 -47.22 40.27 -1.44
C GLN A 63 -48.28 39.13 -1.62
N GLY A 64 -48.97 38.58 -0.59
CA GLY A 64 -48.99 38.79 0.87
C GLY A 64 -50.38 38.47 1.52
N SER A 65 -50.44 38.35 2.87
CA SER A 65 -51.65 38.47 3.76
C SER A 65 -52.70 37.32 3.94
N ARG A 66 -52.95 36.94 5.22
CA ARG A 66 -54.24 36.87 6.01
C ARG A 66 -55.58 36.37 5.38
N SER A 67 -56.60 35.83 6.09
CA SER A 67 -56.86 35.45 7.53
C SER A 67 -58.29 34.89 7.78
N VAL A 68 -58.50 34.05 8.82
CA VAL A 68 -59.69 33.95 9.75
C VAL A 68 -61.10 33.55 9.21
N GLY A 69 -61.86 32.78 10.03
CA GLY A 69 -63.31 32.45 9.90
C GLY A 69 -63.57 30.92 9.81
N GLU A 70 -64.43 30.19 10.55
CA GLU A 70 -65.54 30.38 11.53
C GLU A 70 -66.94 29.91 11.03
N GLU A 71 -67.86 29.60 11.96
CA GLU A 71 -69.32 29.30 11.82
C GLU A 71 -69.85 27.86 11.55
N ILE A 72 -71.17 27.70 11.81
CA ILE A 72 -71.99 26.48 12.05
C ILE A 72 -73.44 26.72 11.52
N PRO A 73 -74.21 25.69 11.11
CA PRO A 73 -75.68 25.65 11.23
C PRO A 73 -76.16 24.49 12.16
N LEU A 74 -77.17 24.60 13.05
CA LEU A 74 -78.59 25.03 12.92
C LEU A 74 -79.44 23.99 12.16
N GLU A 75 -80.39 23.30 12.83
CA GLU A 75 -81.84 23.65 12.99
C GLU A 75 -82.62 23.57 11.65
N ASP A 76 -83.84 23.02 11.51
CA ASP A 76 -84.83 22.47 12.44
C ASP A 76 -85.85 21.59 11.64
N ILE A 77 -86.88 20.99 12.28
CA ILE A 77 -88.32 20.93 11.83
C ILE A 77 -89.17 19.92 12.67
N ASP A 78 -90.45 20.24 12.81
CA ASP A 78 -91.47 19.65 13.71
C ASP A 78 -92.69 19.08 12.93
N GLU A 79 -93.77 18.73 13.64
CA GLU A 79 -95.16 18.48 13.21
C GLU A 79 -95.49 17.14 12.52
N SER A 80 -96.36 16.34 13.15
CA SER A 80 -97.80 16.28 12.77
C SER A 80 -98.62 15.21 13.53
N GLU A 81 -99.81 15.59 14.02
CA GLU A 81 -100.92 14.65 14.31
C GLU A 81 -101.65 14.27 12.99
N PRO A 82 -102.64 13.37 13.02
CA PRO A 82 -104.01 13.93 12.99
C PRO A 82 -105.13 13.16 13.74
N HIS A 83 -105.93 13.94 14.47
CA HIS A 83 -107.41 13.99 14.47
C HIS A 83 -108.31 12.72 14.47
N ASN A 84 -109.25 12.75 15.44
CA ASN A 84 -110.71 12.66 15.29
C ASN A 84 -111.36 11.66 14.29
N THR A 85 -112.22 10.79 14.82
CA THR A 85 -113.71 10.87 14.74
C THR A 85 -114.28 9.78 15.67
N ALA A 86 -115.26 9.97 16.57
CA ALA A 86 -116.52 10.72 16.59
C ALA A 86 -117.73 9.92 16.03
N GLU A 87 -118.84 10.02 16.78
CA GLU A 87 -120.25 9.80 16.38
C GLU A 87 -120.75 8.37 16.05
N ASP A 88 -121.23 7.71 17.12
CA ASP A 88 -122.61 7.17 17.18
C ASP A 88 -123.59 8.03 16.36
N PRO A 89 -124.44 7.46 15.47
CA PRO A 89 -125.87 7.44 15.81
C PRO A 89 -126.78 6.37 15.14
N ASN A 90 -128.01 6.27 15.68
CA ASN A 90 -129.29 5.88 15.04
C ASN A 90 -129.76 4.41 15.06
N LYS A 91 -131.07 4.09 15.04
CA LYS A 91 -132.36 4.72 15.47
C LYS A 91 -133.41 3.56 15.49
N VAL A 92 -134.30 3.41 16.48
CA VAL A 92 -135.61 4.09 16.68
C VAL A 92 -136.67 3.81 15.58
N TRP A 93 -137.63 2.90 15.90
CA TRP A 93 -139.04 2.77 15.42
C TRP A 93 -139.29 2.28 13.95
N GLU A 94 -140.43 1.69 13.56
CA GLU A 94 -141.72 1.39 14.27
C GLU A 94 -142.13 -0.13 14.25
N ALA A 95 -143.19 -0.73 13.67
CA ALA A 95 -144.33 -0.33 12.79
C ALA A 95 -145.57 -1.28 12.91
N ILE A 96 -146.70 -0.98 12.22
CA ILE A 96 -148.07 -1.55 12.39
C ILE A 96 -148.71 -2.07 11.06
N SER A 97 -149.79 -2.90 11.08
CA SER A 97 -150.77 -3.01 9.95
C SER A 97 -152.22 -3.58 10.25
N GLN A 98 -153.30 -2.75 10.09
CA GLN A 98 -154.74 -3.02 9.64
C GLN A 98 -155.74 -3.87 10.51
N ASN A 99 -157.12 -3.92 10.45
CA ASN A 99 -158.33 -3.15 9.92
C ASN A 99 -159.63 -3.61 10.74
N GLN A 100 -160.98 -3.57 10.45
CA GLN A 100 -161.95 -3.31 9.30
C GLN A 100 -163.41 -2.89 9.81
N PHE A 101 -164.56 -3.27 9.18
CA PHE A 101 -166.03 -2.82 9.29
C PHE A 101 -167.04 -4.01 9.02
N PRO A 102 -168.44 -3.98 8.85
CA PRO A 102 -169.53 -2.92 8.72
C PRO A 102 -171.01 -3.16 9.29
N GLU A 103 -171.92 -2.14 9.22
CA GLU A 103 -173.39 -1.93 8.84
C GLU A 103 -174.53 -3.07 8.86
N GLU A 104 -175.92 -2.98 8.78
CA GLU A 104 -177.16 -2.07 8.89
C GLU A 104 -178.52 -2.93 8.68
N VAL A 105 -179.89 -2.67 8.67
CA VAL A 105 -180.96 -1.60 8.99
C VAL A 105 -182.53 -2.05 8.89
N GLU A 106 -183.43 -1.69 9.87
CA GLU A 106 -184.91 -1.21 9.93
C GLU A 106 -186.32 -1.99 9.58
N GLY A 107 -187.58 -1.62 10.13
CA GLY A 107 -189.04 -2.22 10.04
C GLY A 107 -190.28 -1.48 10.84
N PRO A 108 -191.63 -1.84 11.19
CA PRO A 108 -192.86 -2.78 10.91
C PRO A 108 -194.44 -2.23 11.01
N LEU A 109 -195.61 -3.00 11.25
CA LEU A 109 -197.15 -2.62 11.16
C LEU A 109 -198.37 -3.36 12.00
N VAL A 110 -199.75 -3.01 11.98
CA VAL A 110 -200.99 -3.59 12.80
C VAL A 110 -202.58 -3.18 12.58
N GLN A 111 -203.72 -4.00 12.87
CA GLN A 111 -205.24 -3.74 13.29
C GLN A 111 -206.39 -4.88 12.98
N LYS A 112 -207.80 -5.04 13.20
CA LYS A 112 -209.17 -4.58 13.87
C LYS A 112 -210.45 -5.58 13.59
N GLN A 113 -211.84 -5.63 13.86
CA GLN A 113 -213.13 -5.19 14.67
C GLN A 113 -214.50 -6.00 14.20
N SER A 114 -215.89 -6.05 14.52
CA SER A 114 -217.10 -5.80 15.52
C SER A 114 -218.59 -5.94 14.85
N ASP A 115 -219.93 -6.22 15.22
CA ASP A 115 -221.02 -6.57 16.31
C ASP A 115 -222.49 -7.06 15.68
N ILE A 116 -223.83 -7.30 16.07
CA ILE A 116 -225.00 -7.11 17.12
C ILE A 116 -226.33 -8.13 17.10
N VAL A 117 -227.67 -7.83 17.48
CA VAL A 117 -228.97 -8.71 17.73
C VAL A 117 -230.45 -7.97 17.74
N ARG A 118 -231.84 -8.32 17.84
CA ARG A 118 -232.99 -9.28 18.40
C ARG A 118 -234.45 -9.16 17.63
N SER A 119 -235.76 -9.70 17.78
CA SER A 119 -236.73 -10.54 18.69
C SER A 119 -238.03 -11.37 18.13
N GLU A 120 -239.22 -11.61 18.85
CA GLU A 120 -240.35 -12.72 18.73
C GLU A 120 -241.87 -12.37 19.21
N PRO A 121 -243.06 -13.13 19.37
CA PRO A 121 -243.89 -14.36 18.85
C PRO A 121 -245.57 -14.37 18.85
N ASP A 122 -246.33 -15.56 18.80
CA ASP A 122 -247.83 -16.00 19.14
C ASP A 122 -249.11 -15.99 18.13
N SER A 123 -250.36 -16.67 18.10
CA SER A 123 -251.30 -17.70 18.81
C SER A 123 -252.53 -18.50 18.03
N ASP A 124 -253.87 -18.61 18.47
CA ASP A 124 -254.98 -19.73 18.25
C ASP A 124 -256.56 -19.35 18.01
N THR A 125 -257.76 -20.09 17.83
CA THR A 125 -258.46 -21.39 17.29
C THR A 125 -260.10 -21.45 17.31
N THR A 126 -260.94 -22.48 16.79
CA THR A 126 -262.52 -22.55 16.79
C THR A 126 -263.41 -23.90 16.51
N ARG A 127 -264.81 -23.91 16.28
CA ARG A 127 -265.88 -25.05 16.20
C ARG A 127 -267.21 -24.78 15.34
N ASN A 128 -267.96 -25.78 14.73
CA ASN A 128 -269.33 -25.58 14.09
C ASN A 128 -270.28 -26.82 13.78
N ASP A 129 -271.16 -27.32 14.68
CA ASP A 129 -272.47 -28.00 14.38
C ASP A 129 -273.46 -27.91 15.56
N ASP A 130 -274.75 -27.72 15.26
CA ASP A 130 -275.51 -26.56 15.75
C ASP A 130 -274.61 -25.29 15.72
N LEU A 131 -273.77 -25.12 14.68
CA LEU A 131 -274.07 -24.73 13.29
C LEU A 131 -274.62 -23.32 13.27
N GLU A 132 -275.88 -23.10 13.64
CA GLU A 132 -276.42 -21.74 13.76
C GLU A 132 -275.91 -21.01 15.00
N VAL A 133 -275.88 -21.65 16.18
CA VAL A 133 -275.35 -21.04 17.42
C VAL A 133 -273.83 -20.82 17.36
N LEU A 134 -273.14 -21.52 16.46
CA LEU A 134 -271.69 -21.44 16.32
C LEU A 134 -271.22 -20.57 15.16
N ALA A 135 -272.07 -20.25 14.18
CA ALA A 135 -271.75 -19.24 13.17
C ALA A 135 -271.40 -17.88 13.81
N GLU A 136 -272.13 -17.46 14.85
CA GLU A 136 -271.80 -16.23 15.60
C GLU A 136 -270.42 -16.31 16.29
N SER A 137 -270.12 -17.44 16.95
CA SER A 137 -268.82 -17.65 17.58
C SER A 137 -267.67 -17.81 16.58
N LEU A 138 -267.95 -18.32 15.39
CA LEU A 138 -266.98 -18.57 14.33
C LEU A 138 -266.64 -17.29 13.56
N GLU A 139 -267.60 -16.39 13.33
CA GLU A 139 -267.32 -15.09 12.73
C GLU A 139 -266.62 -14.15 13.73
N ALA A 140 -266.97 -14.23 15.03
CA ALA A 140 -266.20 -13.56 16.08
C ALA A 140 -264.75 -14.09 16.18
N ALA A 141 -264.54 -15.39 15.99
CA ALA A 141 -263.21 -15.98 15.93
C ALA A 141 -262.46 -15.63 14.64
N ARG A 142 -263.12 -15.53 13.48
CA ARG A 142 -262.48 -15.07 12.22
C ARG A 142 -261.87 -13.68 12.35
N VAL A 143 -262.58 -12.73 12.97
CA VAL A 143 -262.05 -11.37 13.20
C VAL A 143 -260.90 -11.37 14.22
N ALA A 144 -260.87 -12.32 15.15
CA ALA A 144 -259.70 -12.53 16.03
C ALA A 144 -258.52 -13.15 15.27
N ILE A 145 -258.78 -14.08 14.34
CA ILE A 145 -257.78 -14.73 13.49
C ILE A 145 -257.16 -13.73 12.52
N GLU A 146 -257.93 -12.89 11.81
CA GLU A 146 -257.37 -11.84 10.94
C GLU A 146 -256.45 -10.87 11.70
N ASN A 147 -256.77 -10.54 12.96
CA ASN A 147 -255.89 -9.74 13.82
C ASN A 147 -254.62 -10.49 14.25
N LEU A 148 -254.69 -11.81 14.47
CA LEU A 148 -253.52 -12.62 14.82
C LEU A 148 -252.63 -12.88 13.60
N GLU A 149 -253.19 -13.16 12.43
CA GLU A 149 -252.44 -13.29 11.17
C GLU A 149 -251.66 -12.01 10.85
N ALA A 150 -252.22 -10.82 11.13
CA ALA A 150 -251.52 -9.55 11.03
C ALA A 150 -250.37 -9.37 12.04
N ILE A 151 -250.46 -9.96 13.24
CA ILE A 151 -249.38 -9.95 14.24
C ILE A 151 -248.29 -10.96 13.88
N VAL A 152 -248.65 -12.16 13.43
CA VAL A 152 -247.72 -13.20 12.98
C VAL A 152 -246.90 -12.70 11.79
N ALA A 153 -247.53 -12.10 10.77
CA ALA A 153 -246.82 -11.52 9.63
C ALA A 153 -245.80 -10.43 10.06
N SER A 154 -246.15 -9.61 11.06
CA SER A 154 -245.22 -8.62 11.64
C SER A 154 -244.07 -9.23 12.45
N LYS A 155 -244.14 -10.52 12.81
CA LYS A 155 -243.12 -11.24 13.58
C LYS A 155 -242.26 -12.17 12.73
N ASP A 156 -242.80 -12.71 11.65
CA ASP A 156 -241.99 -13.38 10.63
C ASP A 156 -240.97 -12.40 10.00
N GLU A 157 -241.36 -11.14 9.74
CA GLU A 157 -240.42 -10.10 9.30
C GLU A 157 -239.32 -9.76 10.34
N GLU A 158 -239.63 -9.86 11.65
CA GLU A 158 -238.63 -9.65 12.72
C GLU A 158 -237.67 -10.85 12.85
N ILE A 159 -238.19 -12.07 12.62
CA ILE A 159 -237.42 -13.32 12.63
C ILE A 159 -236.46 -13.41 11.43
N ASP A 160 -236.91 -13.08 10.21
CA ASP A 160 -236.04 -13.09 9.01
C ASP A 160 -234.92 -12.03 9.09
N SER A 161 -235.22 -10.88 9.69
CA SER A 161 -234.23 -9.84 10.02
C SER A 161 -233.16 -10.36 10.99
N LEU A 162 -233.59 -11.08 12.04
CA LEU A 162 -232.69 -11.71 13.00
C LEU A 162 -231.85 -12.83 12.40
N ALA A 163 -232.48 -13.72 11.61
CA ALA A 163 -231.80 -14.81 10.92
C ALA A 163 -230.70 -14.28 9.99
N SER A 164 -230.94 -13.15 9.33
CA SER A 164 -229.97 -12.46 8.49
C SER A 164 -228.76 -11.93 9.28
N GLN A 165 -228.94 -11.39 10.50
CA GLN A 165 -227.82 -11.01 11.36
C GLN A 165 -227.04 -12.22 11.89
N VAL A 166 -227.74 -13.29 12.27
CA VAL A 166 -227.11 -14.54 12.75
C VAL A 166 -226.29 -15.19 11.63
N ALA A 167 -226.75 -15.20 10.38
CA ALA A 167 -226.00 -15.72 9.24
C ALA A 167 -224.67 -14.99 9.01
N ILE A 168 -224.63 -13.66 9.20
CA ILE A 168 -223.39 -12.87 9.10
C ILE A 168 -222.42 -13.24 10.24
N LEU A 169 -222.90 -13.28 11.49
CA LEU A 169 -222.07 -13.64 12.66
C LEU A 169 -221.69 -15.14 12.72
N GLN A 170 -222.32 -15.99 11.89
CA GLN A 170 -221.86 -17.37 11.66
C GLN A 170 -220.80 -17.44 10.56
N HIS A 171 -220.89 -16.60 9.51
CA HIS A 171 -219.83 -16.50 8.51
C HIS A 171 -218.49 -16.02 9.13
N ASP A 172 -218.55 -15.13 10.12
CA ASP A 172 -217.38 -14.71 10.93
C ASP A 172 -216.88 -15.79 11.92
N ARG A 173 -217.46 -17.00 11.90
CA ARG A 173 -217.16 -18.09 12.84
C ARG A 173 -216.83 -19.44 12.21
N GLU A 174 -217.04 -19.61 10.90
CA GLU A 174 -216.84 -20.89 10.20
C GLU A 174 -215.58 -20.98 9.32
N ASP A 175 -214.86 -19.87 9.06
CA ASP A 175 -213.48 -19.92 8.51
C ASP A 175 -212.49 -18.95 9.19
N PRO A 176 -211.91 -19.34 10.33
CA PRO A 176 -210.71 -18.71 10.89
C PRO A 176 -209.39 -19.33 10.37
N GLY A 177 -209.42 -20.18 9.32
CA GLY A 177 -208.29 -21.00 8.89
C GLY A 177 -207.54 -20.48 7.66
N SER A 178 -208.26 -19.97 6.66
CA SER A 178 -207.69 -19.66 5.34
C SER A 178 -206.59 -18.58 5.34
N GLY A 179 -206.63 -17.61 6.26
CA GLY A 179 -205.61 -16.55 6.37
C GLY A 179 -204.26 -17.05 6.90
N ILE A 180 -204.27 -17.83 8.00
CA ILE A 180 -203.05 -18.24 8.72
C ILE A 180 -202.22 -19.23 7.89
N GLN A 181 -202.88 -20.06 7.07
CA GLN A 181 -202.19 -21.12 6.34
C GLN A 181 -201.35 -20.60 5.16
N GLY A 182 -201.74 -19.47 4.53
CA GLY A 182 -200.93 -18.79 3.51
C GLY A 182 -199.70 -18.08 4.08
N GLU A 183 -199.80 -17.52 5.29
CA GLU A 183 -198.63 -16.98 6.01
C GLU A 183 -197.62 -18.08 6.37
N LEU A 184 -198.10 -19.29 6.68
CA LEU A 184 -197.25 -20.44 6.99
C LEU A 184 -196.41 -20.90 5.78
N GLU A 185 -196.99 -20.96 4.58
CA GLU A 185 -196.26 -21.35 3.36
C GLU A 185 -195.17 -20.34 3.00
N LEU A 186 -195.44 -19.03 3.15
CA LEU A 186 -194.42 -17.97 2.95
C LEU A 186 -193.25 -18.09 3.93
N VAL A 187 -193.53 -18.38 5.20
CA VAL A 187 -192.47 -18.64 6.21
C VAL A 187 -191.68 -19.90 5.88
N GLN A 188 -192.32 -20.95 5.35
CA GLN A 188 -191.63 -22.16 4.92
C GLN A 188 -190.72 -21.92 3.71
N GLN A 189 -191.13 -21.10 2.74
CA GLN A 189 -190.24 -20.70 1.63
C GLN A 189 -189.02 -19.92 2.14
N ALA A 190 -189.23 -18.91 3.01
CA ALA A 190 -188.13 -18.12 3.57
C ALA A 190 -187.15 -18.96 4.43
N ILE A 191 -187.63 -20.04 5.06
CA ILE A 191 -186.77 -21.01 5.77
C ILE A 191 -185.90 -21.82 4.81
N GLU A 192 -186.39 -22.17 3.61
CA GLU A 192 -185.61 -22.93 2.64
C GLU A 192 -184.58 -22.05 1.92
N GLU A 193 -184.95 -20.81 1.56
CA GLU A 193 -184.01 -19.81 1.04
C GLU A 193 -182.88 -19.53 2.06
N ALA A 194 -183.20 -19.42 3.35
CA ALA A 194 -182.21 -19.27 4.41
C ALA A 194 -181.32 -20.51 4.62
N LYS A 195 -181.78 -21.72 4.27
CA LYS A 195 -180.92 -22.92 4.28
C LYS A 195 -179.93 -22.91 3.12
N GLU A 196 -180.37 -22.55 1.92
CA GLU A 196 -179.46 -22.46 0.76
C GLU A 196 -178.37 -21.39 1.01
N GLU A 197 -178.72 -20.26 1.62
CA GLU A 197 -177.73 -19.25 2.05
C GLU A 197 -176.76 -19.78 3.14
N ILE A 198 -177.23 -20.63 4.05
CA ILE A 198 -176.37 -21.28 5.06
C ILE A 198 -175.43 -22.30 4.41
N GLU A 199 -175.90 -23.13 3.48
CA GLU A 199 -175.04 -24.10 2.77
C GLU A 199 -173.98 -23.40 1.89
N GLU A 200 -174.32 -22.27 1.24
CA GLU A 200 -173.33 -21.44 0.54
C GLU A 200 -172.31 -20.80 1.50
N LYS A 201 -172.73 -20.39 2.68
CA LYS A 201 -171.84 -19.83 3.72
C LYS A 201 -170.94 -20.88 4.36
N ASP A 202 -171.43 -22.10 4.62
CA ASP A 202 -170.59 -23.20 5.08
C ASP A 202 -169.58 -23.64 3.99
N ALA A 203 -169.97 -23.64 2.71
CA ALA A 203 -169.06 -23.90 1.60
C ALA A 203 -167.95 -22.84 1.47
N THR A 204 -168.27 -21.55 1.62
CA THR A 204 -167.27 -20.47 1.61
C THR A 204 -166.39 -20.45 2.85
N ILE A 205 -166.93 -20.78 4.04
CA ILE A 205 -166.15 -21.01 5.27
C ILE A 205 -165.14 -22.15 5.08
N ALA A 206 -165.56 -23.27 4.46
CA ALA A 206 -164.65 -24.38 4.16
C ALA A 206 -163.53 -23.97 3.17
N SER A 207 -163.85 -23.16 2.15
CA SER A 207 -162.86 -22.61 1.22
C SER A 207 -161.84 -21.73 1.95
N LEU A 208 -162.30 -20.76 2.76
CA LEU A 208 -161.45 -19.86 3.54
C LEU A 208 -160.59 -20.61 4.58
N GLY A 209 -161.10 -21.70 5.14
CA GLY A 209 -160.32 -22.61 5.99
C GLY A 209 -159.10 -23.20 5.26
N SER A 210 -159.30 -23.65 4.02
CA SER A 210 -158.20 -24.19 3.19
C SER A 210 -157.19 -23.11 2.77
N GLU A 211 -157.64 -21.88 2.48
CA GLU A 211 -156.75 -20.75 2.20
C GLU A 211 -155.93 -20.35 3.43
N LEU A 212 -156.52 -20.36 4.63
CA LEU A 212 -155.82 -20.09 5.88
C LEU A 212 -154.72 -21.14 6.17
N ASP A 213 -154.94 -22.41 5.87
CA ASP A 213 -153.91 -23.44 6.03
C ASP A 213 -152.80 -23.32 4.97
N ILE A 214 -153.11 -22.91 3.74
CA ILE A 214 -152.09 -22.54 2.74
C ILE A 214 -151.27 -21.32 3.22
N LEU A 215 -151.90 -20.31 3.81
CA LEU A 215 -151.21 -19.14 4.38
C LEU A 215 -150.32 -19.50 5.58
N ARG A 216 -150.72 -20.50 6.39
CA ARG A 216 -149.89 -21.08 7.46
C ARG A 216 -148.68 -21.82 6.90
N GLU A 217 -148.84 -22.66 5.87
CA GLU A 217 -147.71 -23.33 5.21
C GLU A 217 -146.76 -22.31 4.57
N VAL A 218 -147.28 -21.33 3.83
CA VAL A 218 -146.47 -20.28 3.16
C VAL A 218 -145.70 -19.42 4.18
N SER A 219 -146.31 -19.06 5.31
CA SER A 219 -145.60 -18.33 6.38
C SER A 219 -144.55 -19.20 7.08
N ALA A 220 -144.81 -20.49 7.28
CA ALA A 220 -143.81 -21.45 7.78
C ALA A 220 -142.66 -21.72 6.78
N VAL A 221 -142.92 -21.70 5.46
CA VAL A 221 -141.87 -21.71 4.43
C VAL A 221 -141.06 -20.42 4.47
N ARG A 222 -141.71 -19.25 4.52
CA ARG A 222 -141.05 -17.93 4.58
C ARG A 222 -140.17 -17.77 5.83
N GLY A 223 -140.60 -18.30 6.98
CA GLY A 223 -139.77 -18.36 8.18
C GLY A 223 -138.51 -19.23 8.00
N ARG A 224 -138.64 -20.40 7.38
CA ARG A 224 -137.52 -21.29 7.03
C ARG A 224 -136.57 -20.64 6.01
N GLU A 225 -137.06 -19.83 5.07
CA GLU A 225 -136.22 -19.07 4.13
C GLU A 225 -135.49 -17.90 4.78
N LEU A 226 -136.12 -17.20 5.73
CA LEU A 226 -135.47 -16.11 6.48
C LEU A 226 -134.33 -16.65 7.34
N ALA A 227 -134.58 -17.71 8.11
CA ALA A 227 -133.54 -18.37 8.91
C ALA A 227 -132.34 -18.83 8.05
N ARG A 228 -132.59 -19.40 6.86
CA ARG A 228 -131.53 -19.75 5.89
C ARG A 228 -130.78 -18.54 5.34
N LYS A 229 -131.43 -17.38 5.16
CA LYS A 229 -130.77 -16.15 4.72
C LYS A 229 -129.90 -15.57 5.84
N GLU A 230 -130.34 -15.64 7.09
CA GLU A 230 -129.57 -15.26 8.27
C GLU A 230 -128.34 -16.18 8.45
N GLU A 231 -128.52 -17.50 8.32
CA GLU A 231 -127.44 -18.50 8.32
C GLU A 231 -126.43 -18.25 7.20
N LEU A 232 -126.88 -17.99 5.97
CA LEU A 232 -126.01 -17.65 4.84
C LEU A 232 -125.30 -16.29 5.01
N LEU A 233 -125.93 -15.32 5.67
CA LEU A 233 -125.30 -14.04 5.98
C LEU A 233 -124.22 -14.17 7.06
N ALA A 234 -124.42 -15.03 8.07
CA ALA A 234 -123.41 -15.37 9.06
C ALA A 234 -122.21 -16.08 8.42
N ILE A 235 -122.47 -17.10 7.58
CA ILE A 235 -121.41 -17.78 6.80
C ILE A 235 -120.68 -16.78 5.89
N TYR A 236 -121.39 -15.82 5.29
CA TYR A 236 -120.77 -14.77 4.49
C TYR A 236 -119.88 -13.83 5.32
N SER A 237 -120.34 -13.34 6.48
CA SER A 237 -119.52 -12.51 7.36
C SER A 237 -118.28 -13.23 7.88
N ASP A 238 -118.41 -14.50 8.25
CA ASP A 238 -117.29 -15.32 8.72
C ASP A 238 -116.28 -15.58 7.58
N SER A 239 -116.77 -15.86 6.37
CA SER A 239 -115.91 -16.01 5.19
C SER A 239 -115.19 -14.71 4.82
N LYS A 240 -115.86 -13.55 4.95
CA LYS A 240 -115.26 -12.23 4.71
C LYS A 240 -114.17 -11.92 5.74
N ALA A 241 -114.44 -12.15 7.03
CA ALA A 241 -113.46 -11.97 8.09
C ALA A 241 -112.24 -12.90 7.92
N LEU A 242 -112.45 -14.14 7.46
CA LEU A 242 -111.37 -15.08 7.15
C LEU A 242 -110.54 -14.65 5.93
N ILE A 243 -111.16 -14.06 4.90
CA ILE A 243 -110.46 -13.47 3.76
C ILE A 243 -109.62 -12.26 4.22
N GLU A 244 -110.21 -11.32 4.97
CA GLU A 244 -109.51 -10.15 5.50
C GLU A 244 -108.33 -10.54 6.42
N GLN A 245 -108.49 -11.61 7.23
CA GLN A 245 -107.40 -12.20 8.01
C GLN A 245 -106.29 -12.78 7.11
N LYS A 246 -106.65 -13.47 6.02
CA LYS A 246 -105.69 -14.10 5.12
C LYS A 246 -104.97 -13.13 4.19
N ASP A 247 -105.62 -12.04 3.79
CA ASP A 247 -104.96 -10.94 3.07
C ASP A 247 -103.96 -10.22 3.98
N ALA A 248 -104.29 -9.97 5.26
CA ALA A 248 -103.34 -9.45 6.24
C ALA A 248 -102.14 -10.39 6.50
N GLU A 249 -102.37 -11.71 6.53
CA GLU A 249 -101.31 -12.72 6.63
C GLU A 249 -100.42 -12.76 5.37
N LEU A 250 -101.01 -12.56 4.18
CA LEU A 250 -100.29 -12.43 2.91
C LEU A 250 -99.46 -11.14 2.84
N ASP A 251 -99.96 -10.02 3.34
CA ASP A 251 -99.19 -8.76 3.39
C ASP A 251 -98.04 -8.82 4.41
N LEU A 252 -98.21 -9.51 5.55
CA LEU A 252 -97.12 -9.80 6.47
C LEU A 252 -96.05 -10.71 5.80
N MET A 253 -96.48 -11.71 5.01
CA MET A 253 -95.57 -12.54 4.21
C MET A 253 -94.87 -11.74 3.09
N ARG A 254 -95.53 -10.76 2.47
CA ARG A 254 -94.91 -9.85 1.48
C ARG A 254 -93.86 -8.94 2.12
N GLN A 255 -94.18 -8.33 3.27
CA GLN A 255 -93.24 -7.47 4.01
C GLN A 255 -91.99 -8.25 4.43
N SER A 256 -92.16 -9.43 5.04
CA SER A 256 -91.03 -10.27 5.44
C SER A 256 -90.23 -10.83 4.26
N LEU A 257 -90.85 -11.07 3.09
CA LEU A 257 -90.12 -11.37 1.85
C LEU A 257 -89.30 -10.17 1.33
N GLU A 258 -89.81 -8.94 1.42
CA GLU A 258 -89.07 -7.76 0.97
C GLU A 258 -87.90 -7.43 1.93
N GLU A 259 -88.10 -7.57 3.24
CA GLU A 259 -87.01 -7.54 4.22
C GLU A 259 -85.92 -8.57 3.91
N LEU A 260 -86.31 -9.81 3.54
CA LEU A 260 -85.36 -10.86 3.18
C LEU A 260 -84.60 -10.51 1.89
N LYS A 261 -85.23 -9.88 0.90
CA LYS A 261 -84.52 -9.37 -0.30
C LYS A 261 -83.53 -8.26 0.05
N SER A 262 -83.89 -7.32 0.92
CA SER A 262 -82.96 -6.28 1.40
C SER A 262 -81.74 -6.93 2.05
N LYS A 263 -81.97 -7.83 3.01
CA LYS A 263 -80.91 -8.56 3.73
C LYS A 263 -80.05 -9.43 2.80
N CYS A 264 -80.65 -10.02 1.75
CA CYS A 264 -79.87 -10.71 0.71
C CYS A 264 -78.99 -9.75 -0.09
N SER A 265 -79.50 -8.56 -0.45
CA SER A 265 -78.75 -7.55 -1.22
C SER A 265 -77.59 -6.97 -0.39
N GLU A 266 -77.84 -6.67 0.88
CA GLU A 266 -76.82 -6.27 1.87
C GLU A 266 -75.73 -7.35 2.02
N LEU A 267 -76.11 -8.63 2.08
CA LEU A 267 -75.16 -9.75 2.15
C LEU A 267 -74.36 -9.95 0.85
N GLU A 268 -74.92 -9.64 -0.31
CA GLU A 268 -74.18 -9.65 -1.58
C GLU A 268 -73.18 -8.49 -1.67
N GLU A 269 -73.54 -7.28 -1.23
CA GLU A 269 -72.60 -6.15 -1.14
C GLU A 269 -71.47 -6.41 -0.13
N ILE A 270 -71.79 -6.97 1.05
CA ILE A 270 -70.79 -7.42 2.03
C ILE A 270 -69.87 -8.47 1.39
N ARG A 271 -70.42 -9.48 0.71
CA ARG A 271 -69.64 -10.52 0.02
C ARG A 271 -68.73 -9.94 -1.07
N GLU A 272 -69.20 -8.96 -1.84
CA GLU A 272 -68.36 -8.28 -2.82
C GLU A 272 -67.24 -7.47 -2.17
N SER A 273 -67.53 -6.71 -1.09
CA SER A 273 -66.51 -5.93 -0.40
C SER A 273 -65.39 -6.82 0.18
N GLN A 274 -65.77 -7.95 0.80
CA GLN A 274 -64.84 -8.97 1.27
C GLN A 274 -64.08 -9.63 0.12
N GLY A 275 -64.71 -9.86 -1.04
CA GLY A 275 -64.04 -10.35 -2.24
C GLY A 275 -62.94 -9.41 -2.72
N ARG A 276 -63.21 -8.10 -2.76
CA ARG A 276 -62.25 -7.04 -3.12
C ARG A 276 -61.09 -6.96 -2.09
N GLU A 277 -61.41 -7.06 -0.80
CA GLU A 277 -60.42 -7.10 0.29
C GLU A 277 -59.50 -8.34 0.19
N ILE A 278 -60.06 -9.52 -0.06
CA ILE A 278 -59.30 -10.76 -0.27
C ILE A 278 -58.36 -10.65 -1.49
N THR A 279 -58.80 -10.04 -2.60
CA THR A 279 -57.91 -9.81 -3.75
C THR A 279 -56.76 -8.86 -3.40
N HIS A 280 -57.03 -7.76 -2.69
CA HIS A 280 -56.01 -6.80 -2.25
C HIS A 280 -55.01 -7.43 -1.25
N LEU A 281 -55.47 -8.24 -0.30
CA LEU A 281 -54.60 -8.99 0.62
C LEU A 281 -53.77 -10.08 -0.10
N SER A 282 -54.33 -10.70 -1.14
CA SER A 282 -53.59 -11.62 -2.02
C SER A 282 -52.47 -10.90 -2.77
N GLU A 283 -52.75 -9.73 -3.35
CA GLU A 283 -51.75 -8.89 -4.02
C GLU A 283 -50.63 -8.46 -3.04
N GLN A 284 -50.98 -7.98 -1.85
CA GLN A 284 -50.01 -7.68 -0.79
C GLN A 284 -49.17 -8.90 -0.40
N THR A 285 -49.75 -10.10 -0.38
CA THR A 285 -49.04 -11.36 -0.11
C THR A 285 -48.04 -11.68 -1.23
N THR A 286 -48.35 -11.41 -2.50
CA THR A 286 -47.37 -11.53 -3.59
C THR A 286 -46.26 -10.48 -3.52
N GLY A 287 -46.56 -9.27 -3.01
CA GLY A 287 -45.55 -8.27 -2.65
C GLY A 287 -44.58 -8.78 -1.58
N PHE A 288 -45.09 -9.46 -0.55
CA PHE A 288 -44.26 -10.13 0.46
C PHE A 288 -43.35 -11.21 -0.14
N GLN A 289 -43.82 -11.98 -1.13
CA GLN A 289 -42.99 -12.96 -1.84
C GLN A 289 -41.89 -12.30 -2.70
N ALA A 290 -42.11 -11.07 -3.20
CA ALA A 290 -41.04 -10.31 -3.86
C ALA A 290 -39.97 -9.85 -2.86
N LEU A 291 -40.38 -9.35 -1.69
CA LEU A 291 -39.47 -8.99 -0.59
C LEU A 291 -38.67 -10.19 -0.07
N GLN A 292 -39.28 -11.37 -0.01
CA GLN A 292 -38.62 -12.64 0.34
C GLN A 292 -37.44 -12.93 -0.59
N ARG A 293 -37.63 -12.78 -1.92
CA ARG A 293 -36.55 -12.98 -2.91
C ARG A 293 -35.44 -11.94 -2.76
N VAL A 294 -35.77 -10.68 -2.52
CA VAL A 294 -34.78 -9.61 -2.28
C VAL A 294 -33.96 -9.90 -1.02
N LYS A 295 -34.57 -10.43 0.05
CA LYS A 295 -33.85 -10.90 1.24
C LYS A 295 -32.88 -12.04 0.89
N GLU A 296 -33.32 -13.04 0.15
CA GLU A 296 -32.48 -14.18 -0.27
C GLU A 296 -31.33 -13.76 -1.21
N GLU A 297 -31.52 -12.70 -2.01
CA GLU A 297 -30.49 -12.07 -2.84
C GLU A 297 -29.42 -11.40 -1.97
N LEU A 298 -29.84 -10.54 -1.02
CA LEU A 298 -28.95 -9.84 -0.09
C LEU A 298 -28.20 -10.79 0.85
N GLU A 299 -28.82 -11.91 1.26
CA GLU A 299 -28.15 -12.95 2.04
C GLU A 299 -27.07 -13.69 1.21
N ARG A 300 -27.27 -13.87 -0.10
CA ARG A 300 -26.24 -14.39 -1.02
C ARG A 300 -25.12 -13.38 -1.27
N GLU A 301 -25.45 -12.10 -1.46
CA GLU A 301 -24.43 -11.05 -1.58
C GLU A 301 -23.56 -10.97 -0.31
N LEU A 302 -24.18 -10.93 0.87
CA LEU A 302 -23.48 -10.94 2.17
C LEU A 302 -22.59 -12.17 2.36
N ALA A 303 -22.99 -13.34 1.89
CA ALA A 303 -22.14 -14.52 1.88
C ALA A 303 -20.90 -14.31 0.98
N SER A 304 -21.09 -13.80 -0.24
CA SER A 304 -19.98 -13.50 -1.17
C SER A 304 -19.04 -12.41 -0.63
N PHE A 305 -19.55 -11.42 0.11
CA PHE A 305 -18.72 -10.39 0.73
C PHE A 305 -17.87 -10.95 1.88
N ARG A 306 -18.40 -11.87 2.70
CA ARG A 306 -17.62 -12.56 3.75
C ARG A 306 -16.55 -13.49 3.15
N GLU A 307 -16.83 -14.13 2.02
CA GLU A 307 -15.85 -14.95 1.30
C GLU A 307 -14.71 -14.08 0.75
N ARG A 308 -15.04 -12.93 0.13
CA ARG A 308 -14.06 -11.91 -0.30
C ARG A 308 -13.25 -11.36 0.88
N GLU A 309 -13.90 -11.02 1.99
CA GLU A 309 -13.25 -10.57 3.22
C GLU A 309 -12.26 -11.63 3.76
N SER A 310 -12.68 -12.90 3.82
CA SER A 310 -11.82 -14.00 4.26
C SER A 310 -10.62 -14.23 3.33
N THR A 311 -10.80 -14.13 2.01
CA THR A 311 -9.68 -14.29 1.05
C THR A 311 -8.72 -13.09 1.05
N LEU A 312 -9.24 -11.87 1.22
CA LEU A 312 -8.40 -10.68 1.41
C LEU A 312 -7.62 -10.73 2.73
N GLN A 313 -8.22 -11.25 3.81
CA GLN A 313 -7.54 -11.43 5.09
C GLN A 313 -6.38 -12.44 4.97
N VAL A 314 -6.60 -13.59 4.32
CA VAL A 314 -5.52 -14.56 4.06
C VAL A 314 -4.39 -13.93 3.23
N SER A 315 -4.72 -13.19 2.17
CA SER A 315 -3.72 -12.52 1.33
C SER A 315 -2.95 -11.42 2.09
N LEU A 316 -3.61 -10.73 3.04
CA LEU A 316 -2.97 -9.76 3.94
C LEU A 316 -2.00 -10.45 4.90
N ASP A 317 -2.39 -11.58 5.50
CA ASP A 317 -1.56 -12.34 6.44
C ASP A 317 -0.34 -12.98 5.72
N GLU A 318 -0.52 -13.50 4.50
CA GLU A 318 0.57 -13.96 3.63
C GLU A 318 1.54 -12.82 3.28
N SER A 319 1.01 -11.66 2.90
CA SER A 319 1.79 -10.46 2.59
C SER A 319 2.59 -9.97 3.80
N MET A 320 1.98 -9.94 4.99
CA MET A 320 2.65 -9.58 6.24
C MET A 320 3.73 -10.60 6.64
N SER A 321 3.49 -11.89 6.46
CA SER A 321 4.48 -12.96 6.70
C SER A 321 5.69 -12.85 5.78
N SER A 322 5.47 -12.58 4.48
CA SER A 322 6.53 -12.28 3.50
C SER A 322 7.34 -11.03 3.88
N LYS A 323 6.66 -9.99 4.40
CA LYS A 323 7.27 -8.75 4.86
C LYS A 323 8.10 -8.93 6.14
N GLU A 324 7.70 -9.81 7.04
CA GLU A 324 8.53 -10.23 8.17
C GLU A 324 9.76 -11.04 7.72
N ALA A 325 9.61 -11.96 6.76
CA ALA A 325 10.71 -12.79 6.27
C ALA A 325 11.82 -11.92 5.63
N THR A 326 11.44 -11.00 4.76
CA THR A 326 12.36 -10.02 4.13
C THR A 326 12.97 -9.04 5.12
N LEU A 327 12.27 -8.65 6.19
CA LEU A 327 12.86 -7.87 7.29
C LEU A 327 13.91 -8.66 8.09
N LYS A 328 13.66 -9.95 8.36
CA LYS A 328 14.61 -10.84 9.06
C LYS A 328 15.87 -11.08 8.22
N GLU A 329 15.71 -11.26 6.90
CA GLU A 329 16.82 -11.36 5.95
C GLU A 329 17.63 -10.04 5.88
N LYS A 330 16.98 -8.88 5.80
CA LYS A 330 17.65 -7.57 5.80
C LYS A 330 18.49 -7.35 7.06
N LEU A 331 17.98 -7.72 8.24
CA LEU A 331 18.71 -7.61 9.50
C LEU A 331 19.95 -8.54 9.53
N LEU A 332 19.81 -9.77 9.04
CA LEU A 332 20.93 -10.70 8.93
C LEU A 332 22.03 -10.16 7.99
N LEU A 333 21.65 -9.56 6.86
CA LEU A 333 22.58 -8.94 5.92
C LEU A 333 23.25 -7.68 6.49
N GLU A 334 22.54 -6.86 7.27
CA GLU A 334 23.14 -5.73 7.98
C GLU A 334 24.17 -6.16 9.02
N ASP A 335 23.94 -7.24 9.76
CA ASP A 335 24.89 -7.74 10.75
C ASP A 335 26.10 -8.42 10.09
N GLN A 336 25.91 -9.13 8.98
CA GLN A 336 27.02 -9.62 8.15
C GLN A 336 27.86 -8.47 7.57
N LEU A 337 27.23 -7.39 7.11
CA LEU A 337 27.93 -6.20 6.62
C LEU A 337 28.82 -5.60 7.72
N LYS A 338 28.26 -5.34 8.91
CA LYS A 338 29.01 -4.82 10.07
C LYS A 338 30.19 -5.73 10.46
N GLU A 339 30.03 -7.05 10.38
CA GLU A 339 31.13 -7.98 10.65
C GLU A 339 32.24 -7.89 9.60
N THR A 340 31.90 -7.76 8.31
CA THR A 340 32.90 -7.55 7.25
C THR A 340 33.60 -6.19 7.35
N GLU A 341 32.87 -5.11 7.66
CA GLU A 341 33.45 -3.78 7.92
C GLU A 341 34.43 -3.82 9.10
N ALA A 342 34.05 -4.45 10.23
CA ALA A 342 34.93 -4.62 11.37
C ALA A 342 36.20 -5.42 11.03
N ARG A 343 36.09 -6.45 10.18
CA ARG A 343 37.22 -7.23 9.66
C ARG A 343 38.16 -6.35 8.81
N PHE A 344 37.63 -5.62 7.84
CA PHE A 344 38.44 -4.71 7.01
C PHE A 344 39.10 -3.58 7.81
N ILE A 345 38.42 -3.03 8.83
CA ILE A 345 39.01 -2.02 9.73
C ILE A 345 40.19 -2.61 10.52
N SER A 346 40.08 -3.87 10.98
CA SER A 346 41.17 -4.58 11.65
C SER A 346 42.35 -4.86 10.72
N GLU A 347 42.08 -5.29 9.48
CA GLU A 347 43.11 -5.54 8.47
C GLU A 347 43.83 -4.25 8.05
N LEU A 348 43.10 -3.15 7.83
CA LEU A 348 43.68 -1.83 7.56
C LEU A 348 44.54 -1.32 8.72
N SER A 349 44.07 -1.49 9.96
CA SER A 349 44.84 -1.13 11.16
C SER A 349 46.14 -1.94 11.27
N HIS A 350 46.09 -3.25 10.95
CA HIS A 350 47.28 -4.08 10.93
C HIS A 350 48.26 -3.66 9.82
N ALA A 351 47.77 -3.38 8.60
CA ALA A 351 48.59 -2.91 7.49
C ALA A 351 49.24 -1.55 7.79
N GLN A 352 48.51 -0.60 8.39
CA GLN A 352 49.07 0.69 8.85
C GLN A 352 50.20 0.49 9.88
N LYS A 353 50.04 -0.47 10.80
CA LYS A 353 51.09 -0.81 11.78
C LYS A 353 52.33 -1.42 11.11
N GLN A 354 52.16 -2.32 10.14
CA GLN A 354 53.27 -2.88 9.36
C GLN A 354 54.01 -1.79 8.55
N ILE A 355 53.29 -0.83 7.96
CA ILE A 355 53.89 0.30 7.23
C ILE A 355 54.75 1.15 8.18
N ALA A 356 54.22 1.53 9.35
CA ALA A 356 54.98 2.29 10.34
C ALA A 356 56.22 1.54 10.85
N GLU A 357 56.13 0.22 11.04
CA GLU A 357 57.26 -0.64 11.39
C GLU A 357 58.33 -0.62 10.28
N MET A 358 57.95 -0.78 9.01
CA MET A 358 58.90 -0.68 7.88
C MET A 358 59.49 0.72 7.71
N GLU A 359 58.73 1.79 7.95
CA GLU A 359 59.25 3.17 7.91
C GLU A 359 60.28 3.42 9.02
N THR A 360 60.08 2.88 10.23
CA THR A 360 61.09 2.98 11.29
C THR A 360 62.33 2.13 11.00
N ALA A 361 62.19 0.93 10.42
CA ALA A 361 63.32 0.11 9.97
C ALA A 361 64.15 0.84 8.91
N LYS A 362 63.51 1.40 7.87
CA LYS A 362 64.14 2.22 6.84
C LYS A 362 64.87 3.45 7.41
N GLN A 363 64.34 4.07 8.46
CA GLN A 363 65.02 5.17 9.16
C GLN A 363 66.25 4.71 9.97
N VAL A 364 66.29 3.47 10.45
CA VAL A 364 67.48 2.89 11.09
C VAL A 364 68.54 2.58 10.04
N GLU A 365 68.18 1.89 8.96
CA GLU A 365 69.08 1.60 7.82
C GLU A 365 69.69 2.88 7.23
N ALA A 366 68.89 3.93 7.04
CA ALA A 366 69.38 5.22 6.55
C ALA A 366 70.40 5.89 7.49
N ARG A 367 70.26 5.72 8.81
CA ARG A 367 71.25 6.20 9.79
C ARG A 367 72.51 5.34 9.81
N GLU A 368 72.38 4.03 9.61
CA GLU A 368 73.51 3.11 9.51
C GLU A 368 74.34 3.39 8.25
N ILE A 369 73.69 3.64 7.10
CA ILE A 369 74.34 4.09 5.86
C ILE A 369 75.12 5.39 6.09
N LEU A 370 74.51 6.43 6.68
CA LEU A 370 75.20 7.70 6.98
C LEU A 370 76.38 7.52 7.95
N SER A 371 76.30 6.56 8.88
CA SER A 371 77.41 6.20 9.78
C SER A 371 78.55 5.50 9.02
N LEU A 372 78.22 4.57 8.13
CA LEU A 372 79.17 3.87 7.26
C LEU A 372 79.85 4.84 6.27
N GLU A 373 79.11 5.77 5.67
CA GLU A 373 79.64 6.83 4.81
C GLU A 373 80.62 7.76 5.56
N SER A 374 80.28 8.15 6.80
CA SER A 374 81.17 8.94 7.66
C SER A 374 82.46 8.19 8.00
N MET A 375 82.38 6.89 8.32
CA MET A 375 83.57 6.06 8.54
C MET A 375 84.39 5.86 7.26
N ALA A 376 83.74 5.72 6.09
CA ALA A 376 84.42 5.62 4.80
C ALA A 376 85.20 6.90 4.48
N GLN A 377 84.58 8.08 4.64
CA GLN A 377 85.26 9.38 4.49
C GLN A 377 86.44 9.53 5.47
N GLY A 378 86.31 9.04 6.70
CA GLY A 378 87.42 8.95 7.65
C GLY A 378 88.58 8.10 7.13
N LYS A 379 88.29 6.94 6.51
CA LYS A 379 89.31 6.07 5.90
C LYS A 379 89.91 6.61 4.62
N ASP A 380 89.14 7.31 3.78
CA ASP A 380 89.69 8.05 2.64
C ASP A 380 90.65 9.17 3.11
N GLY A 381 90.35 9.82 4.24
CA GLY A 381 91.24 10.76 4.91
C GLY A 381 92.55 10.11 5.41
N GLU A 382 92.47 8.96 6.07
CA GLU A 382 93.66 8.16 6.46
C GLU A 382 94.50 7.74 5.23
N ILE A 383 93.84 7.29 4.15
CA ILE A 383 94.50 6.90 2.89
C ILE A 383 95.18 8.09 2.23
N ALA A 384 94.57 9.28 2.23
CA ALA A 384 95.17 10.50 1.71
C ALA A 384 96.43 10.91 2.50
N GLN A 385 96.39 10.83 3.83
CA GLN A 385 97.55 11.08 4.68
C GLN A 385 98.67 10.06 4.44
N LEU A 386 98.34 8.77 4.30
CA LEU A 386 99.32 7.72 3.99
C LEU A 386 99.96 7.90 2.61
N ARG A 387 99.21 8.33 1.60
CA ARG A 387 99.78 8.69 0.29
C ARG A 387 100.75 9.87 0.40
N GLN A 388 100.37 10.92 1.12
CA GLN A 388 101.24 12.08 1.33
C GLN A 388 102.56 11.70 2.03
N THR A 389 102.52 10.81 3.04
CA THR A 389 103.75 10.34 3.69
C THR A 389 104.57 9.40 2.82
N MET A 390 103.94 8.60 1.94
CA MET A 390 104.67 7.84 0.92
C MET A 390 105.38 8.77 -0.08
N GLU A 391 104.69 9.77 -0.63
CA GLU A 391 105.28 10.76 -1.57
C GLU A 391 106.44 11.56 -0.93
N GLU A 392 106.38 11.82 0.39
CA GLU A 392 107.47 12.46 1.13
C GLU A 392 108.65 11.52 1.37
N LEU A 393 108.40 10.23 1.66
CA LEU A 393 109.45 9.22 1.79
C LEU A 393 110.12 8.90 0.44
N GLU A 394 109.37 8.83 -0.66
CA GLU A 394 109.88 8.64 -2.02
C GLU A 394 110.79 9.80 -2.44
N ARG A 395 110.37 11.05 -2.18
CA ARG A 395 111.21 12.24 -2.41
C ARG A 395 112.51 12.18 -1.61
N ARG A 396 112.42 11.80 -0.32
CA ARG A 396 113.58 11.71 0.56
C ARG A 396 114.52 10.55 0.22
N LEU A 397 114.00 9.48 -0.37
CA LEU A 397 114.83 8.42 -0.96
C LEU A 397 115.58 8.94 -2.18
N LEU A 398 114.92 9.69 -3.07
CA LEU A 398 115.56 10.30 -4.24
C LEU A 398 116.69 11.27 -3.83
N GLU A 399 116.45 12.11 -2.83
CA GLU A 399 117.45 13.01 -2.23
C GLU A 399 118.67 12.22 -1.70
N LEU A 400 118.43 11.13 -0.95
CA LEU A 400 119.50 10.27 -0.41
C LEU A 400 120.25 9.46 -1.48
N GLU A 401 119.59 9.13 -2.61
CA GLU A 401 120.26 8.49 -3.75
C GLU A 401 121.16 9.48 -4.51
N GLN A 402 120.75 10.74 -4.65
CA GLN A 402 121.57 11.82 -5.21
C GLN A 402 122.76 12.16 -4.29
N ASP A 403 122.54 12.31 -2.98
CA ASP A 403 123.61 12.48 -1.99
C ASP A 403 124.61 11.33 -2.08
N LYS A 404 124.14 10.08 -2.18
CA LYS A 404 125.00 8.90 -2.32
C LYS A 404 125.80 8.92 -3.63
N GLU A 405 125.22 9.33 -4.75
CA GLU A 405 125.92 9.43 -6.03
C GLU A 405 127.03 10.49 -5.97
N TYR A 406 126.72 11.70 -5.45
CA TYR A 406 127.71 12.75 -5.19
C TYR A 406 128.85 12.28 -4.26
N ASN A 407 128.53 11.60 -3.15
CA ASN A 407 129.54 11.06 -2.24
C ASN A 407 130.40 9.97 -2.91
N LEU A 408 129.87 9.22 -3.88
CA LEU A 408 130.66 8.24 -4.64
C LEU A 408 131.59 8.91 -5.66
N GLU A 409 131.19 10.04 -6.27
CA GLU A 409 132.09 10.86 -7.09
C GLU A 409 133.22 11.49 -6.26
N GLU A 410 132.92 12.00 -5.06
CA GLU A 410 133.93 12.55 -4.12
C GLU A 410 134.89 11.47 -3.60
N ILE A 411 134.40 10.26 -3.29
CA ILE A 411 135.27 9.11 -2.98
C ILE A 411 136.12 8.72 -4.20
N GLY A 412 135.58 8.85 -5.43
CA GLY A 412 136.30 8.63 -6.67
C GLY A 412 137.51 9.55 -6.83
N SER A 413 137.28 10.87 -6.75
CA SER A 413 138.36 11.87 -6.89
C SER A 413 139.40 11.76 -5.77
N LEU A 414 138.99 11.55 -4.52
CA LEU A 414 139.91 11.30 -3.41
C LEU A 414 140.73 10.00 -3.59
N THR A 415 140.17 8.98 -4.27
CA THR A 415 140.91 7.76 -4.61
C THR A 415 141.96 8.01 -5.70
N GLU A 416 141.64 8.84 -6.70
CA GLU A 416 142.62 9.27 -7.71
C GLU A 416 143.75 10.13 -7.09
N GLU A 417 143.43 11.09 -6.22
CA GLU A 417 144.42 11.87 -5.48
C GLU A 417 145.34 10.99 -4.62
N LEU A 418 144.78 10.01 -3.90
CA LEU A 418 145.57 9.06 -3.11
C LEU A 418 146.50 8.19 -3.96
N GLN A 419 146.07 7.80 -5.17
CA GLN A 419 146.92 7.05 -6.10
C GLN A 419 148.03 7.94 -6.67
N ILE A 420 147.74 9.20 -7.03
CA ILE A 420 148.76 10.17 -7.47
C ILE A 420 149.80 10.42 -6.36
N LEU A 421 149.37 10.64 -5.11
CA LEU A 421 150.26 10.84 -3.96
C LEU A 421 151.13 9.61 -3.67
N LYS A 422 150.57 8.40 -3.82
CA LYS A 422 151.29 7.13 -3.67
C LYS A 422 152.35 6.95 -4.74
N ASP A 423 152.04 7.28 -6.00
CA ASP A 423 153.00 7.18 -7.09
C ASP A 423 154.12 8.24 -6.97
N GLN A 424 153.78 9.48 -6.57
CA GLN A 424 154.77 10.51 -6.19
C GLN A 424 155.71 10.04 -5.07
N ASN A 425 155.16 9.37 -4.04
CA ASN A 425 155.95 8.84 -2.92
C ASN A 425 156.88 7.69 -3.38
N SER A 426 156.44 6.86 -4.34
CA SER A 426 157.31 5.84 -4.94
C SER A 426 158.47 6.45 -5.73
N ALA A 427 158.22 7.48 -6.54
CA ALA A 427 159.25 8.20 -7.29
C ALA A 427 160.24 8.93 -6.36
N ALA A 428 159.75 9.60 -5.32
CA ALA A 428 160.59 10.23 -4.30
C ALA A 428 161.47 9.22 -3.55
N LYS A 429 160.97 8.00 -3.34
CA LYS A 429 161.76 6.91 -2.75
C LYS A 429 162.86 6.41 -3.69
N GLU A 430 162.57 6.25 -4.99
CA GLU A 430 163.60 5.92 -5.99
C GLU A 430 164.69 7.01 -6.08
N GLU A 431 164.31 8.29 -5.99
CA GLU A 431 165.28 9.39 -5.93
C GLU A 431 166.16 9.33 -4.66
N ILE A 432 165.59 8.98 -3.50
CA ILE A 432 166.35 8.74 -2.26
C ILE A 432 167.32 7.56 -2.42
N ASP A 433 166.89 6.44 -2.98
CA ASP A 433 167.75 5.27 -3.20
C ASP A 433 168.92 5.60 -4.16
N VAL A 434 168.66 6.38 -5.23
CA VAL A 434 169.70 6.91 -6.14
C VAL A 434 170.67 7.85 -5.41
N MET A 435 170.17 8.72 -4.55
CA MET A 435 170.99 9.66 -3.77
C MET A 435 171.81 8.95 -2.68
N GLU A 436 171.29 7.88 -2.07
CA GLU A 436 172.07 6.99 -1.20
C GLU A 436 173.19 6.29 -1.95
N HIS A 437 172.92 5.74 -3.15
CA HIS A 437 173.95 5.12 -3.98
C HIS A 437 175.03 6.13 -4.39
N ARG A 438 174.65 7.37 -4.71
CA ARG A 438 175.58 8.47 -4.98
C ARG A 438 176.41 8.86 -3.75
N ALA A 439 175.80 8.92 -2.57
CA ALA A 439 176.50 9.20 -1.32
C ALA A 439 177.54 8.11 -0.98
N LYS A 440 177.18 6.84 -1.13
CA LYS A 440 178.08 5.69 -0.95
C LYS A 440 179.26 5.74 -1.93
N ALA A 441 179.02 6.05 -3.21
CA ALA A 441 180.08 6.22 -4.21
C ALA A 441 181.03 7.39 -3.90
N LEU A 442 180.51 8.54 -3.45
CA LEU A 442 181.32 9.68 -3.00
C LEU A 442 182.14 9.33 -1.75
N GLN A 443 181.59 8.55 -0.82
CA GLN A 443 182.29 8.09 0.38
C GLN A 443 183.45 7.14 0.02
N SER A 444 183.28 6.22 -0.94
CA SER A 444 184.36 5.39 -1.47
C SER A 444 185.46 6.22 -2.13
N SER A 445 185.10 7.18 -3.00
CA SER A 445 186.05 8.06 -3.67
C SER A 445 186.82 8.99 -2.70
N LEU A 446 186.18 9.42 -1.61
CA LEU A 446 186.86 10.12 -0.51
C LEU A 446 187.86 9.21 0.21
N GLY A 447 187.51 7.95 0.46
CA GLY A 447 188.44 6.96 1.03
C GLY A 447 189.66 6.72 0.16
N GLU A 448 189.48 6.51 -1.15
CA GLU A 448 190.56 6.41 -2.13
C GLU A 448 191.46 7.67 -2.13
N SER A 449 190.84 8.86 -2.05
CA SER A 449 191.55 10.13 -1.99
C SER A 449 192.36 10.30 -0.70
N GLN A 450 191.85 9.80 0.43
CA GLN A 450 192.55 9.80 1.72
C GLN A 450 193.72 8.81 1.72
N SER A 451 193.55 7.59 1.19
CA SER A 451 194.65 6.64 1.01
C SER A 451 195.76 7.22 0.12
N ARG A 452 195.38 7.89 -0.97
CA ARG A 452 196.33 8.54 -1.89
C ARG A 452 197.03 9.76 -1.28
N LEU A 453 196.40 10.46 -0.34
CA LEU A 453 197.06 11.50 0.46
C LEU A 453 198.10 10.89 1.39
N LEU A 454 197.80 9.80 2.09
CA LEU A 454 198.76 9.08 2.95
C LEU A 454 199.97 8.55 2.13
N GLU A 455 199.74 8.01 0.94
CA GLU A 455 200.83 7.64 0.01
C GLU A 455 201.70 8.85 -0.37
N LEU A 456 201.09 10.00 -0.65
CA LEU A 456 201.82 11.23 -0.98
C LEU A 456 202.57 11.80 0.23
N GLU A 457 202.04 11.69 1.44
CA GLU A 457 202.73 12.06 2.68
C GLU A 457 203.96 11.17 2.90
N CYS A 458 203.86 9.85 2.73
CA CYS A 458 205.02 8.96 2.77
C CYS A 458 206.08 9.30 1.68
N VAL A 459 205.66 9.66 0.47
CA VAL A 459 206.56 10.10 -0.62
C VAL A 459 207.19 11.47 -0.34
N LEU A 460 206.51 12.36 0.38
CA LEU A 460 207.07 13.63 0.84
C LEU A 460 208.07 13.42 1.99
N GLN A 461 207.75 12.58 2.97
CA GLN A 461 208.64 12.22 4.08
C GLN A 461 209.97 11.66 3.56
N ALA A 462 209.91 10.68 2.66
CA ALA A 462 211.10 10.09 2.02
C ALA A 462 211.86 11.06 1.08
N LYS A 463 211.27 12.21 0.71
CA LYS A 463 211.96 13.30 0.01
C LYS A 463 212.62 14.28 0.97
N VAL A 464 212.02 14.55 2.13
CA VAL A 464 212.64 15.37 3.19
C VAL A 464 213.89 14.68 3.72
N GLU A 465 213.80 13.40 4.11
CA GLU A 465 214.94 12.59 4.56
C GLU A 465 216.09 12.56 3.52
N ARG A 466 215.75 12.65 2.23
CA ARG A 466 216.71 12.73 1.13
C ARG A 466 217.29 14.13 0.91
N ILE A 467 216.58 15.18 1.30
CA ILE A 467 217.12 16.56 1.34
C ILE A 467 218.08 16.68 2.52
N ASP A 468 217.69 16.25 3.72
CA ASP A 468 218.54 16.28 4.92
C ASP A 468 219.89 15.56 4.67
N ALA A 469 219.85 14.39 4.02
CA ALA A 469 221.03 13.63 3.62
C ALA A 469 221.87 14.30 2.51
N LEU A 470 221.29 15.19 1.70
CA LEU A 470 222.01 15.98 0.70
C LEU A 470 222.58 17.28 1.28
N GLU A 471 221.91 17.88 2.27
CA GLU A 471 222.39 19.05 3.01
C GLU A 471 223.62 18.68 3.86
N SER A 472 223.59 17.54 4.57
CA SER A 472 224.77 16.99 5.27
C SER A 472 225.97 16.76 4.33
N VAL A 473 225.74 16.23 3.11
CA VAL A 473 226.79 16.07 2.09
C VAL A 473 227.23 17.42 1.47
N GLY A 474 226.42 18.47 1.62
CA GLY A 474 226.79 19.86 1.33
C GLY A 474 227.71 20.43 2.39
N GLU A 475 227.36 20.30 3.67
CA GLU A 475 228.15 20.77 4.81
C GLU A 475 229.55 20.12 4.84
N ASP A 476 229.65 18.80 4.63
CA ASP A 476 230.93 18.09 4.49
C ASP A 476 231.81 18.68 3.38
N LYS A 477 231.20 19.06 2.25
CA LYS A 477 231.93 19.62 1.09
C LYS A 477 232.30 21.08 1.24
N ASP A 478 231.51 21.87 1.97
CA ASP A 478 231.89 23.22 2.34
C ASP A 478 233.00 23.23 3.41
N ALA A 479 233.08 22.19 4.26
CA ALA A 479 234.25 21.97 5.11
C ALA A 479 235.51 21.67 4.27
N ASP A 480 235.46 20.68 3.36
CA ASP A 480 236.55 20.37 2.41
C ASP A 480 237.01 21.61 1.63
N LEU A 481 236.07 22.40 1.10
CA LEU A 481 236.37 23.62 0.34
C LEU A 481 237.06 24.71 1.16
N ASN A 482 236.71 24.84 2.45
CA ASN A 482 237.38 25.80 3.33
C ASN A 482 238.80 25.35 3.70
N ASP A 483 239.01 24.06 3.93
CA ASP A 483 240.34 23.49 4.20
C ASP A 483 241.28 23.62 2.98
N LEU A 484 240.74 23.36 1.77
CA LEU A 484 241.44 23.60 0.50
C LEU A 484 241.74 25.10 0.27
N ARG A 485 240.81 26.00 0.60
CA ARG A 485 241.07 27.46 0.60
C ARG A 485 242.18 27.87 1.56
N HIS A 486 242.27 27.24 2.73
CA HIS A 486 243.29 27.56 3.71
C HIS A 486 244.68 27.13 3.22
N ARG A 487 244.81 25.92 2.66
CA ARG A 487 246.03 25.46 1.98
C ARG A 487 246.40 26.34 0.77
N GLN A 488 245.41 26.79 0.00
CA GLN A 488 245.66 27.70 -1.13
C GLN A 488 246.27 29.03 -0.64
N LYS A 489 245.78 29.58 0.48
CA LYS A 489 246.37 30.79 1.09
C LYS A 489 247.81 30.57 1.57
N GLU A 490 248.10 29.45 2.22
CA GLU A 490 249.48 29.11 2.63
C GLU A 490 250.42 29.03 1.43
N MET A 491 250.04 28.34 0.36
CA MET A 491 250.86 28.27 -0.86
C MET A 491 251.03 29.64 -1.52
N VAL A 492 250.03 30.53 -1.47
CA VAL A 492 250.17 31.90 -2.00
C VAL A 492 251.18 32.71 -1.18
N SER A 493 251.16 32.62 0.16
CA SER A 493 252.18 33.27 1.00
C SER A 493 253.58 32.73 0.73
N GLN A 494 253.76 31.41 0.64
CA GLN A 494 255.06 30.80 0.33
C GLN A 494 255.60 31.21 -1.05
N ASN A 495 254.73 31.36 -2.05
CA ASN A 495 255.12 31.88 -3.36
C ASN A 495 255.47 33.38 -3.32
N LEU A 496 254.91 34.15 -2.39
CA LEU A 496 255.26 35.56 -2.18
C LEU A 496 256.68 35.67 -1.60
N GLU A 497 256.98 34.92 -0.55
CA GLU A 497 258.29 34.85 0.10
C GLU A 497 259.39 34.38 -0.88
N LEU A 498 259.09 33.37 -1.69
CA LEU A 498 259.98 32.92 -2.78
C LEU A 498 260.16 33.98 -3.88
N GLY A 499 259.12 34.77 -4.17
CA GLY A 499 259.18 35.87 -5.12
C GLY A 499 260.10 36.99 -4.65
N GLU A 500 259.98 37.41 -3.38
CA GLU A 500 260.84 38.42 -2.77
C GLU A 500 262.31 37.97 -2.73
N ALA A 501 262.58 36.70 -2.39
CA ALA A 501 263.93 36.13 -2.42
C ALA A 501 264.53 36.09 -3.85
N LEU A 502 263.72 35.78 -4.87
CA LEU A 502 264.16 35.79 -6.27
C LEU A 502 264.43 37.20 -6.79
N GLU A 503 263.61 38.19 -6.44
CA GLU A 503 263.85 39.59 -6.81
C GLU A 503 265.11 40.13 -6.09
N GLN A 504 265.37 39.70 -4.85
CA GLN A 504 266.60 40.04 -4.13
C GLN A 504 267.84 39.48 -4.84
N HIS A 505 267.88 38.19 -5.17
CA HIS A 505 268.98 37.59 -5.95
C HIS A 505 269.13 38.20 -7.35
N ARG A 506 268.03 38.60 -8.00
CA ARG A 506 268.08 39.29 -9.29
C ARG A 506 268.83 40.61 -9.21
N ASN A 507 268.66 41.36 -8.13
CA ASN A 507 269.37 42.61 -7.91
C ASN A 507 270.87 42.39 -7.62
N GLU A 508 271.24 41.31 -6.92
CA GLU A 508 272.64 40.89 -6.77
C GLU A 508 273.27 40.55 -8.14
N VAL A 509 272.57 39.79 -8.98
CA VAL A 509 273.03 39.43 -10.33
C VAL A 509 273.20 40.66 -11.22
N ASN A 510 272.28 41.63 -11.17
CA ASN A 510 272.42 42.89 -11.91
C ASN A 510 273.68 43.67 -11.48
N SER A 511 273.94 43.78 -10.17
CA SER A 511 275.12 44.45 -9.64
C SER A 511 276.42 43.82 -10.17
N LEU A 512 276.51 42.49 -10.15
CA LEU A 512 277.67 41.74 -10.67
C LEU A 512 277.80 41.85 -12.20
N GLN A 513 276.67 41.95 -12.91
CA GLN A 513 276.67 42.09 -14.37
C GLN A 513 277.13 43.48 -14.83
N ASP A 514 276.81 44.53 -14.06
CA ASP A 514 277.30 45.89 -14.30
C ASP A 514 278.81 46.01 -14.00
N GLU A 515 279.31 45.42 -12.91
CA GLU A 515 280.76 45.31 -12.65
C GLU A 515 281.50 44.61 -13.81
N LEU A 516 280.97 43.48 -14.28
CA LEU A 516 281.53 42.73 -15.41
C LEU A 516 281.49 43.53 -16.72
N SER A 517 280.48 44.39 -16.89
CA SER A 517 280.41 45.33 -18.03
C SER A 517 281.53 46.37 -17.98
N HIS A 518 281.90 46.85 -16.79
CA HIS A 518 282.95 47.84 -16.58
C HIS A 518 284.32 47.27 -16.96
N SER A 519 284.68 46.10 -16.41
CA SER A 519 285.95 45.40 -16.74
C SER A 519 286.06 45.02 -18.23
N ARG A 520 284.93 44.83 -18.92
CA ARG A 520 284.91 44.56 -20.37
C ARG A 520 285.26 45.79 -21.22
N VAL A 521 284.99 47.00 -20.73
CA VAL A 521 285.44 48.24 -21.37
C VAL A 521 286.93 48.45 -21.16
N GLU A 522 287.45 48.25 -19.94
CA GLU A 522 288.90 48.34 -19.65
C GLU A 522 289.73 47.39 -20.55
N LEU A 523 289.25 46.16 -20.77
CA LEU A 523 289.85 45.21 -21.71
C LEU A 523 289.83 45.70 -23.17
N SER A 524 288.77 46.41 -23.58
CA SER A 524 288.64 46.96 -24.94
C SER A 524 289.59 48.14 -25.17
N GLU A 525 289.83 48.96 -24.13
CA GLU A 525 290.83 50.04 -24.16
C GLU A 525 292.26 49.46 -24.26
N LEU A 526 292.53 48.33 -23.59
CA LEU A 526 293.82 47.64 -23.67
C LEU A 526 294.07 46.95 -25.03
N GLU A 527 293.06 46.33 -25.66
CA GLU A 527 293.22 45.75 -27.01
C GLU A 527 293.54 46.81 -28.06
N ALA A 528 292.93 48.00 -27.97
CA ALA A 528 293.20 49.11 -28.89
C ALA A 528 294.66 49.62 -28.80
N VAL A 529 295.23 49.67 -27.58
CA VAL A 529 296.63 50.06 -27.36
C VAL A 529 297.60 49.03 -27.97
N LEU A 530 297.29 47.73 -27.88
CA LEU A 530 298.12 46.67 -28.46
C LEU A 530 298.09 46.67 -29.99
N LEU A 531 296.92 46.81 -30.60
CA LEU A 531 296.75 46.72 -32.07
C LEU A 531 297.47 47.85 -32.83
N ALA A 532 297.46 49.07 -32.30
CA ALA A 532 298.18 50.18 -32.93
C ALA A 532 299.71 50.01 -32.84
N SER A 533 300.22 49.62 -31.66
CA SER A 533 301.67 49.43 -31.42
C SER A 533 302.30 48.42 -32.39
N ASN A 534 301.56 47.34 -32.71
CA ASN A 534 302.06 46.29 -33.59
C ASN A 534 302.23 46.73 -35.06
N THR A 535 301.64 47.85 -35.48
CA THR A 535 301.83 48.40 -36.84
C THR A 535 303.13 49.21 -37.02
N GLN A 536 303.85 49.55 -35.92
CA GLN A 536 305.18 50.15 -36.01
C GLN A 536 306.30 49.13 -36.29
N LEU A 537 306.08 47.84 -36.03
CA LEU A 537 307.16 46.83 -36.07
C LEU A 537 307.36 46.16 -37.44
N ASP A 538 306.32 45.99 -38.25
CA ASP A 538 306.46 45.36 -39.59
C ASP A 538 307.01 46.32 -40.67
N SER A 539 307.34 47.55 -40.28
CA SER A 539 308.18 48.48 -41.07
C SER A 539 309.56 48.72 -40.48
N THR A 540 309.91 48.06 -39.36
CA THR A 540 311.18 48.23 -38.65
C THR A 540 311.92 46.93 -38.29
N VAL A 541 311.65 45.81 -38.99
CA VAL A 541 312.60 44.68 -39.13
C VAL A 541 313.79 45.13 -40.03
N GLY A 542 314.49 46.14 -39.52
CA GLY A 542 315.32 47.04 -40.30
C GLY A 542 316.41 47.73 -39.49
N ASN A 543 316.66 47.32 -38.24
CA ASN A 543 318.01 47.30 -37.66
C ASN A 543 318.12 46.58 -36.29
N ARG A 544 319.02 45.58 -36.26
CA ARG A 544 319.83 45.06 -35.13
C ARG A 544 319.48 43.71 -34.48
N SER A 545 320.60 43.11 -34.08
CA SER A 545 320.88 41.97 -33.21
C SER A 545 320.25 42.05 -31.83
#